data_AF-A0A0L0SCN3-F1
#
_entry.id   AF-A0A0L0SCN3-F1
#
_cell.length_a   1.000
_cell.length_b   1.000
_cell.length_c   1.000
_cell.angle_alpha   90.00
_cell.angle_beta   90.00
_cell.angle_gamma   90.00
#
_symmetry.space_group_name_H-M   'P 1'
#
loop_
_entity.id
_entity.type
_entity.pdbx_description
1 polymer ?
#
loop_
_entity_poly.entity_id
_entity_poly.type
_entity_poly.pdbx_seq_one_letter_code
_entity_poly.pdbx_strand_id
1 'polypeptide(L)' 'MEENPVVQEALRRLPAEVLAERTFRHKRAMQLSLCHAELPKEQWTKPSEDVAYLSPFITMVEKEFAEKDKYDNLVVKQ' A
#
# COMPACT_ATOMS: atom_id res chain seq x y z
N MET A 1 9.82 -1.68 3.14
CA MET A 1 8.39 -1.80 2.78
C MET A 1 7.84 -0.45 2.30
N GLU A 2 8.04 0.66 3.01
CA GLU A 2 7.85 2.00 2.43
C GLU A 2 9.00 2.39 1.47
N GLU A 3 10.19 1.83 1.61
CA GLU A 3 11.31 2.13 0.70
C GLU A 3 11.25 1.39 -0.65
N ASN A 4 10.24 0.54 -0.87
CA ASN A 4 10.09 -0.16 -2.15
C ASN A 4 9.43 0.79 -3.18
N PRO A 5 10.07 1.07 -4.33
CA PRO A 5 9.52 1.97 -5.35
C PRO A 5 8.16 1.51 -5.90
N VAL A 6 7.89 0.19 -5.95
CA VAL A 6 6.59 -0.36 -6.33
C VAL A 6 5.51 0.06 -5.34
N VAL A 7 5.79 -0.03 -4.04
CA VAL A 7 4.84 0.32 -2.98
C VAL A 7 4.62 1.83 -2.93
N GLN A 8 5.67 2.63 -3.15
CA GLN A 8 5.55 4.09 -3.25
C GLN A 8 4.65 4.52 -4.40
N GLU A 9 4.85 3.94 -5.58
CA GLU A 9 4.00 4.24 -6.74
C GLU A 9 2.57 3.73 -6.54
N ALA A 10 2.38 2.56 -5.91
CA ALA A 10 1.07 2.08 -5.54
C ALA A 10 0.35 3.04 -4.58
N LEU A 11 1.04 3.53 -3.53
CA LEU A 11 0.50 4.51 -2.59
C LEU A 11 0.16 5.85 -3.26
N ARG A 12 0.96 6.29 -4.24
CA ARG A 12 0.70 7.51 -5.01
C ARG A 12 -0.58 7.42 -5.85
N ARG A 13 -0.94 6.21 -6.30
CA ARG A 13 -2.14 5.94 -7.12
C ARG A 13 -3.42 5.70 -6.33
N LEU A 14 -3.31 5.54 -5.00
CA LEU A 14 -4.49 5.35 -4.16
C LEU A 14 -5.40 6.59 -4.21
N PRO A 15 -6.74 6.41 -4.11
CA PRO A 15 -7.65 7.52 -3.89
C PRO A 15 -7.26 8.31 -2.64
N ALA A 16 -7.37 9.64 -2.70
CA ALA A 16 -6.94 10.52 -1.62
C ALA A 16 -7.65 10.22 -0.29
N GLU A 17 -8.93 9.87 -0.33
CA GLU A 17 -9.71 9.48 0.85
C GLU A 17 -9.14 8.22 1.53
N VAL A 18 -8.90 7.15 0.76
CA VAL A 18 -8.30 5.91 1.27
C VAL A 18 -6.91 6.14 1.84
N LEU A 19 -6.11 7.02 1.21
CA LEU A 19 -4.78 7.39 1.71
C LEU A 19 -4.86 8.17 3.03
N ALA A 20 -5.84 9.07 3.17
CA ALA A 20 -6.07 9.81 4.41
C ALA A 20 -6.51 8.87 5.54
N GLU A 21 -7.44 7.95 5.28
CA GLU A 21 -7.85 6.93 6.24
C GLU A 21 -6.70 6.01 6.67
N ARG A 22 -5.88 5.56 5.70
CA ARG A 22 -4.65 4.81 5.98
C ARG A 22 -3.77 5.61 6.94
N THR A 23 -3.53 6.87 6.64
CA THR A 23 -2.66 7.76 7.43
C THR A 23 -3.20 7.94 8.84
N PHE A 24 -4.52 8.10 9.00
CA PHE A 24 -5.17 8.16 10.30
C PHE A 24 -4.97 6.88 11.11
N ARG A 25 -5.20 5.69 10.51
CA ARG A 25 -4.99 4.40 11.18
C ARG A 25 -3.55 4.23 11.65
N HIS A 26 -2.56 4.61 10.83
CA HIS A 26 -1.15 4.55 11.22
C HIS A 26 -0.81 5.50 12.37
N LYS A 27 -1.24 6.77 12.29
CA LYS A 27 -1.02 7.74 13.36
C LYS A 27 -1.62 7.28 14.69
N ARG A 28 -2.86 6.76 14.66
CA ARG A 28 -3.52 6.19 15.84
C ARG A 28 -2.75 5.01 16.42
N ALA A 29 -2.31 4.07 15.57
CA ALA A 29 -1.52 2.92 16.01
C ALA A 29 -0.17 3.34 16.63
N MET A 30 0.52 4.31 16.01
CA MET A 30 1.76 4.87 16.56
C MET A 30 1.54 5.54 17.92
N GLN A 31 0.48 6.34 18.07
CA GLN A 31 0.13 6.98 19.34
C GLN A 31 -0.16 5.96 20.44
N LEU A 32 -0.96 4.93 20.14
CA LEU A 32 -1.28 3.86 21.08
C LEU A 32 -0.03 3.09 21.53
N SER A 33 0.84 2.76 20.57
CA SER A 33 2.14 2.12 20.83
C SER A 33 3.01 2.99 21.76
N LEU A 34 3.09 4.30 21.48
CA LEU A 34 3.83 5.25 22.32
C LEU A 34 3.32 5.30 23.76
N CYS A 35 2.00 5.22 23.93
CA CYS A 35 1.34 5.25 25.23
C CYS A 35 1.31 3.88 25.93
N HIS A 36 1.84 2.81 25.31
CA HIS A 36 1.68 1.43 25.76
C HIS A 36 0.22 1.07 26.06
N ALA A 37 -0.70 1.57 25.24
CA ALA A 37 -2.14 1.37 25.38
C ALA A 37 -2.69 0.60 24.18
N GLU A 38 -3.71 -0.22 24.42
CA GLU A 38 -4.44 -0.92 23.36
C GLU A 38 -5.65 -0.10 22.91
N LEU A 39 -6.06 -0.30 21.65
CA LEU A 39 -7.30 0.28 21.15
C LEU A 39 -8.51 -0.40 21.83
N PRO A 40 -9.59 0.33 22.20
CA PRO A 40 -10.81 -0.29 22.69
C PRO A 40 -11.38 -1.32 21.71
N LYS A 41 -11.90 -2.45 22.23
CA LYS A 41 -12.33 -3.61 21.42
C LYS A 41 -13.44 -3.25 20.42
N GLU A 42 -14.29 -2.30 20.75
CA GLU A 42 -15.38 -1.81 19.90
C GLU A 42 -14.88 -1.10 18.63
N GLN A 43 -13.63 -0.62 18.65
CA GLN A 43 -12.99 0.09 17.54
C GLN A 43 -12.02 -0.78 16.74
N TRP A 44 -11.91 -2.07 17.07
CA TRP A 44 -11.07 -2.99 16.33
C TRP A 44 -11.64 -3.19 14.93
N THR A 45 -10.74 -3.23 13.95
CA THR A 45 -11.12 -3.52 12.57
C THR A 45 -11.81 -4.88 12.52
N LYS A 46 -13.03 -4.91 11.99
CA LYS A 46 -13.77 -6.17 11.84
C LYS A 46 -13.18 -6.98 10.70
N PRO A 47 -13.34 -8.32 10.70
CA PRO A 47 -12.93 -9.15 9.57
C PRO A 47 -13.54 -8.73 8.22
N SER A 48 -14.75 -8.17 8.23
CA SER A 48 -15.40 -7.65 7.03
C SER A 48 -14.81 -6.34 6.50
N GLU A 49 -14.11 -5.59 7.36
CA GLU A 49 -13.51 -4.28 7.05
C GLU A 49 -12.01 -4.42 6.70
N ASP A 50 -11.38 -5.56 7.05
CA ASP A 50 -9.98 -5.86 6.73
C ASP A 50 -9.83 -6.31 5.27
N VAL A 51 -9.86 -5.32 4.37
CA VAL A 51 -9.75 -5.52 2.93
C VAL A 51 -8.36 -5.17 2.41
N ALA A 52 -7.86 -5.95 1.46
CA ALA A 52 -6.55 -5.76 0.84
C ALA A 52 -6.54 -4.59 -0.18
N TYR A 53 -6.85 -3.37 0.25
CA TYR A 53 -7.05 -2.21 -0.63
C TYR A 53 -5.79 -1.77 -1.40
N LEU A 54 -4.59 -2.10 -0.93
CA LEU A 54 -3.32 -1.72 -1.58
C LEU A 54 -2.83 -2.78 -2.59
N SER A 55 -3.15 -4.05 -2.37
CA SER A 55 -2.63 -5.18 -3.18
C SER A 55 -2.95 -5.09 -4.68
N PRO A 56 -4.16 -4.65 -5.11
CA PRO A 56 -4.45 -4.45 -6.54
C PRO A 56 -3.52 -3.45 -7.21
N PHE A 57 -3.18 -2.36 -6.51
CA PHE A 57 -2.29 -1.32 -7.02
C PHE A 57 -0.84 -1.80 -7.09
N ILE A 58 -0.38 -2.57 -6.10
CA ILE A 58 0.96 -3.21 -6.13
C ILE A 58 1.07 -4.12 -7.35
N THR A 59 0.10 -5.02 -7.54
CA THR A 59 0.10 -5.97 -8.67
C THR A 59 0.12 -5.26 -10.03
N MET A 60 -0.61 -4.14 -10.14
CA MET A 60 -0.62 -3.32 -11.35
C MET A 60 0.76 -2.72 -11.63
N VAL A 61 1.38 -2.09 -10.62
CA VAL A 61 2.70 -1.46 -10.75
C VAL A 61 3.80 -2.49 -11.05
N GLU A 62 3.77 -3.66 -10.40
CA GLU A 62 4.72 -4.75 -10.67
C GLU A 62 4.64 -5.23 -12.12
N LYS A 63 3.42 -5.36 -12.66
CA LYS A 63 3.21 -5.74 -14.06
C LYS A 63 3.75 -4.68 -15.02
N GLU A 64 3.48 -3.40 -14.76
CA GLU A 64 4.00 -2.29 -15.58
C GLU A 64 5.54 -2.25 -15.56
N PHE A 65 6.16 -2.47 -14.40
CA PHE A 65 7.62 -2.48 -14.28
C PHE A 65 8.23 -3.69 -15.01
N ALA A 66 7.63 -4.87 -14.87
CA ALA A 66 8.06 -6.06 -15.58
C ALA A 66 7.85 -5.94 -17.10
N GLU A 67 6.79 -5.27 -17.54
CA GLU A 67 6.55 -4.99 -18.95
C GLU A 67 7.59 -4.01 -19.51
N LYS A 68 7.87 -2.92 -18.78
CA LYS A 68 8.92 -1.97 -19.15
C LYS A 68 10.29 -2.64 -19.30
N ASP A 69 10.68 -3.45 -18.31
CA ASP A 69 11.96 -4.17 -18.34
C ASP A 69 12.05 -5.12 -19.54
N LYS A 70 10.95 -5.77 -19.93
CA LYS A 70 10.92 -6.62 -21.14
C LYS A 70 11.11 -5.81 -22.42
N TYR A 71 10.52 -4.62 -22.54
CA TYR A 71 10.70 -3.76 -23.70
C TYR A 71 12.11 -3.18 -23.77
N ASP A 72 12.66 -2.75 -22.64
CA ASP A 72 14.02 -2.18 -22.57
C ASP A 72 15.09 -3.20 -22.95
N ASN A 73 14.87 -4.49 -22.65
CA ASN A 73 15.79 -5.59 -22.97
C ASN A 73 15.48 -6.30 -24.31
N LEU A 74 14.58 -5.75 -25.13
CA LEU A 74 14.15 -6.40 -26.37
C LEU A 74 15.23 -6.22 -27.45
N VAL A 75 16.05 -7.25 -27.67
CA VAL A 75 17.06 -7.26 -28.73
C VAL A 75 16.36 -7.40 -30.08
N VAL A 76 16.30 -6.31 -30.85
CA VAL A 76 15.82 -6.34 -32.23
C VAL A 76 16.84 -7.10 -33.07
N LYS A 77 16.55 -8.36 -33.41
CA LYS A 77 17.31 -9.07 -34.45
C LYS A 77 16.96 -8.44 -35.80
N GLN A 78 17.95 -7.79 -36.41
CA GLN A 78 17.89 -7.38 -37.82
C GLN A 78 17.94 -8.59 -38.75
#